data_AF-A0AAV5HJH0-F1
#
_entry.id   AF-A0AAV5HJH0-F1
#
_cell.length_a   1.000
_cell.length_b   1.000
_cell.length_c   1.000
_cell.angle_alpha   90.00
_cell.angle_beta   90.00
_cell.angle_gamma   90.00
#
_symmetry.space_group_name_H-M   'P 1'
#
loop_
_entity.id
_entity.type
_entity.pdbx_description
1 polymer ?
#
loop_
_entity_poly.entity_id
_entity_poly.type
_entity_poly.pdbx_seq_one_letter_code
_entity_poly.pdbx_strand_id
1 'polypeptide(L)'
;MVSKHMAPSLMETGARLYVIKFLRDYISTGCVILLEEGGTIFTFEGNNTKCSLRTVMKVHNPQFYWKVMTQEELGLADAFISGDFSLANDDEGLLNLFMILIANRDLNSSNSKLSKKRGWWRPLFFTAGITSAKYFFKHVLRQNTLTQARRNISRHYDLSNELFALFLDETMTYSCAVFKKENEELKVAQQRKISLLIEKARIKNKHEILEIGCGWGGLAIEQGYVEIHALGFDEKFVRTWEYYFDYCAAGFKSLTLGNYQVVFSRPGNVATLQNPY
;
A
#
# COMPACT_ATOMS: atom_id res chain seq x y z
N MET A 1 32.26 11.08 13.56
CA MET A 1 31.00 10.52 14.11
C MET A 1 31.28 9.10 14.54
N VAL A 2 31.03 8.78 15.81
CA VAL A 2 31.14 7.40 16.29
C VAL A 2 30.00 6.61 15.66
N SER A 3 30.32 5.64 14.80
CA SER A 3 29.35 4.68 14.25
C SER A 3 28.64 4.01 15.43
N LYS A 4 27.35 4.30 15.62
CA LYS A 4 26.54 3.56 16.59
C LYS A 4 26.41 2.14 16.06
N HIS A 5 27.11 1.20 16.68
CA HIS A 5 26.85 -0.21 16.44
C HIS A 5 25.46 -0.56 16.97
N MET A 6 24.63 -1.18 16.14
CA MET A 6 23.41 -1.84 16.59
C MET A 6 23.78 -2.92 17.62
N ALA A 7 23.22 -2.78 18.83
CA ALA A 7 23.36 -3.75 19.91
C ALA A 7 21.99 -4.39 20.20
N PRO A 8 21.61 -5.46 19.49
CA PRO A 8 20.34 -6.12 19.73
C PRO A 8 20.32 -6.82 21.10
N SER A 9 19.19 -6.78 21.78
CA SER A 9 18.91 -7.64 22.93
C SER A 9 18.92 -9.12 22.55
N LEU A 10 18.90 -10.03 23.54
CA LEU A 10 18.79 -11.48 23.28
C LEU A 10 17.53 -11.81 22.45
N MET A 11 16.42 -11.13 22.74
CA MET A 11 15.17 -11.30 21.99
C MET A 11 15.30 -10.82 20.55
N GLU A 12 15.86 -9.64 20.32
CA GLU A 12 16.08 -9.08 18.98
C GLU A 12 17.11 -9.90 18.18
N THR A 13 18.11 -10.48 18.85
CA THR A 13 19.08 -11.39 18.24
C THR A 13 18.39 -12.65 17.70
N GLY A 14 17.48 -13.24 18.48
CA GLY A 14 16.65 -14.37 18.03
C GLY A 14 15.75 -13.98 16.86
N ALA A 15 15.09 -12.81 16.94
CA ALA A 15 14.23 -12.31 15.87
C ALA A 15 15.00 -12.03 14.58
N ARG A 16 16.21 -11.48 14.68
CA ARG A 16 17.12 -11.24 13.56
C ARG A 16 17.47 -12.52 12.84
N LEU A 17 17.89 -13.56 13.58
CA LEU A 17 18.18 -14.87 13.00
C LEU A 17 16.97 -15.46 12.26
N TYR A 18 15.77 -15.33 12.83
CA TYR A 18 14.54 -15.77 12.20
C TYR A 18 14.25 -15.03 10.90
N VAL A 19 14.27 -13.69 10.92
CA VAL A 19 13.98 -12.85 9.74
C VAL A 19 15.00 -13.09 8.62
N ILE A 20 16.29 -13.20 8.95
CA ILE A 20 17.34 -13.49 7.95
C ILE A 20 17.09 -14.85 7.30
N LYS A 21 16.76 -15.88 8.09
CA LYS A 21 16.45 -17.21 7.55
C LYS A 21 15.22 -17.16 6.65
N PHE A 22 14.15 -16.50 7.11
CA PHE A 22 12.93 -16.32 6.32
C PHE A 22 13.20 -15.64 4.97
N LEU A 23 13.91 -14.51 4.95
CA LEU A 23 14.20 -13.79 3.71
C LEU A 23 15.07 -14.61 2.75
N ARG A 24 16.02 -15.39 3.28
CA ARG A 24 16.84 -16.31 2.48
C ARG A 24 16.02 -17.39 1.79
N ASP A 25 15.03 -17.94 2.49
CA ASP A 25 14.17 -18.99 1.93
C ASP A 25 13.06 -18.41 1.02
N TYR A 26 12.63 -17.18 1.28
CA TYR A 26 11.52 -16.54 0.57
C TYR A 26 11.92 -15.84 -0.74
N ILE A 27 13.07 -15.16 -0.78
CA ILE A 27 13.53 -14.39 -1.94
C ILE A 27 14.17 -15.33 -2.97
N SER A 28 13.35 -15.76 -3.92
CA SER A 28 13.70 -16.61 -5.08
C SER A 28 13.86 -15.81 -6.39
N THR A 29 13.41 -14.56 -6.45
CA THR A 29 13.61 -13.61 -7.57
C THR A 29 13.84 -12.18 -7.05
N GLY A 30 14.57 -11.35 -7.79
CA GLY A 30 15.00 -10.02 -7.35
C GLY A 30 16.09 -10.05 -6.27
N CYS A 31 16.47 -8.88 -5.76
CA CYS A 31 17.52 -8.74 -4.76
C CYS A 31 17.13 -7.77 -3.62
N VAL A 32 17.15 -8.25 -2.37
CA VAL A 32 16.97 -7.44 -1.17
C VAL A 32 18.26 -7.45 -0.36
N ILE A 33 18.76 -6.28 0.00
CA ILE A 33 19.96 -6.14 0.83
C ILE A 33 19.58 -5.43 2.13
N LEU A 34 19.92 -6.02 3.27
CA LEU A 34 19.85 -5.35 4.56
C LEU A 34 21.24 -4.84 4.93
N LEU A 35 21.35 -3.55 5.20
CA LEU A 35 22.54 -2.90 5.74
C LEU A 35 22.22 -2.45 7.17
N GLU A 36 22.78 -3.11 8.18
CA GLU A 36 22.60 -2.73 9.57
C GLU A 36 23.50 -1.56 9.96
N GLU A 37 23.02 -0.71 10.86
CA GLU A 37 23.83 0.33 11.48
C GLU A 37 24.96 -0.33 12.30
N GLY A 38 26.20 -0.15 11.86
CA GLY A 38 27.36 -0.91 12.31
C GLY A 38 28.04 -1.73 11.22
N GLY A 39 27.44 -1.82 10.03
CA GLY A 39 28.11 -2.27 8.80
C GLY A 39 27.90 -3.73 8.43
N THR A 40 27.10 -4.48 9.19
CA THR A 40 26.75 -5.85 8.80
C THR A 40 25.82 -5.82 7.58
N ILE A 41 26.10 -6.67 6.59
CA ILE A 41 25.35 -6.74 5.33
C ILE A 41 24.77 -8.15 5.16
N PHE A 42 23.49 -8.22 4.84
CA PHE A 42 22.81 -9.44 4.38
C PHE A 42 22.29 -9.23 2.96
N THR A 43 22.66 -10.11 2.05
CA THR A 43 22.15 -10.10 0.67
C THR A 43 21.26 -11.32 0.46
N PHE A 44 20.04 -11.07 -0.01
CA PHE A 44 19.06 -12.07 -0.42
C PHE A 44 18.80 -11.88 -1.90
N GLU A 45 19.38 -12.75 -2.72
CA GLU A 45 19.29 -12.68 -4.17
C GLU A 45 18.74 -14.00 -4.72
N GLY A 46 17.70 -13.87 -5.52
CA GLY A 46 17.02 -14.99 -6.14
C GLY A 46 17.63 -15.38 -7.48
N ASN A 47 17.70 -16.69 -7.77
CA ASN A 47 18.22 -17.19 -9.04
C ASN A 47 17.20 -17.10 -10.20
N ASN A 48 15.94 -16.78 -9.92
CA ASN A 48 14.89 -16.69 -10.94
C ASN A 48 14.84 -15.28 -11.56
N THR A 49 14.71 -15.20 -12.88
CA THR A 49 14.75 -13.95 -13.67
C THR A 49 13.42 -13.19 -13.75
N LYS A 50 12.35 -13.66 -13.11
CA LYS A 50 11.01 -13.01 -13.17
C LYS A 50 11.01 -11.55 -12.68
N CYS A 51 11.86 -11.22 -11.72
CA CYS A 51 12.07 -9.87 -11.21
C CYS A 51 13.56 -9.54 -11.21
N SER A 52 13.94 -8.46 -11.87
CA SER A 52 15.32 -7.94 -11.92
C SER A 52 15.57 -6.79 -10.94
N LEU A 53 14.55 -6.40 -10.15
CA LEU A 53 14.63 -5.27 -9.25
C LEU A 53 15.53 -5.56 -8.05
N ARG A 54 16.14 -4.49 -7.54
CA ARG A 54 17.00 -4.51 -6.36
C ARG A 54 16.60 -3.40 -5.39
N THR A 55 16.64 -3.70 -4.10
CA THR A 55 16.45 -2.70 -3.05
C THR A 55 17.45 -2.90 -1.92
N VAL A 56 17.84 -1.80 -1.27
CA VAL A 56 18.74 -1.79 -0.12
C VAL A 56 18.01 -1.13 1.05
N MET A 57 17.72 -1.92 2.08
CA MET A 57 17.12 -1.45 3.32
C MET A 57 18.24 -1.17 4.34
N LYS A 58 18.32 0.05 4.83
CA LYS A 58 19.21 0.45 5.92
C LYS A 58 18.47 0.28 7.24
N VAL A 59 18.86 -0.70 8.04
CA VAL A 59 18.25 -0.98 9.35
C VAL A 59 18.96 -0.17 10.42
N HIS A 60 18.22 0.72 11.07
CA HIS A 60 18.74 1.66 12.08
C HIS A 60 18.47 1.18 13.51
N ASN A 61 17.40 0.39 13.69
CA ASN A 61 16.96 -0.06 15.01
C ASN A 61 16.69 -1.58 15.01
N PRO A 62 17.28 -2.36 15.94
CA PRO A 62 17.03 -3.80 16.03
C PRO A 62 15.55 -4.17 16.30
N GLN A 63 14.72 -3.23 16.78
CA GLN A 63 13.28 -3.41 16.88
C GLN A 63 12.62 -3.76 15.54
N PHE A 64 13.23 -3.38 14.41
CA PHE A 64 12.82 -3.81 13.07
C PHE A 64 12.59 -5.34 13.02
N TYR A 65 13.56 -6.13 13.46
CA TYR A 65 13.48 -7.59 13.40
C TYR A 65 12.37 -8.14 14.28
N TRP A 66 12.20 -7.57 15.48
CA TRP A 66 11.14 -7.96 16.39
C TRP A 66 9.76 -7.65 15.81
N LYS A 67 9.56 -6.45 15.25
CA LYS A 67 8.30 -6.04 14.63
C LYS A 67 7.95 -6.93 13.45
N VAL A 68 8.88 -7.13 12.51
CA VAL A 68 8.68 -7.98 11.33
C VAL A 68 8.37 -9.42 11.72
N MET A 69 9.11 -10.01 12.67
CA MET A 69 8.87 -11.38 13.13
C MET A 69 7.50 -11.54 13.80
N THR A 70 7.05 -10.57 14.59
CA THR A 70 5.86 -10.72 15.45
C THR A 70 4.56 -10.20 14.85
N GLN A 71 4.64 -9.32 13.84
CA GLN A 71 3.51 -8.63 13.24
C GLN A 71 3.50 -8.71 11.70
N GLU A 72 4.43 -9.44 11.09
CA GLU A 72 4.49 -9.70 9.64
C GLU A 72 4.41 -8.39 8.82
N GLU A 73 3.45 -8.27 7.89
CA GLU A 73 3.24 -7.10 7.04
C GLU A 73 2.99 -5.82 7.84
N LEU A 74 2.20 -5.90 8.92
CA LEU A 74 1.96 -4.76 9.82
C LEU A 74 3.22 -4.38 10.60
N GLY A 75 4.07 -5.37 10.90
CA GLY A 75 5.36 -5.15 11.54
C GLY A 75 6.33 -4.41 10.64
N LEU A 76 6.38 -4.78 9.35
CA LEU A 76 7.17 -4.08 8.35
C LEU A 76 6.68 -2.63 8.16
N ALA A 77 5.36 -2.43 8.10
CA ALA A 77 4.77 -1.09 8.02
C ALA A 77 5.10 -0.23 9.25
N ASP A 78 4.89 -0.77 10.46
CA ASP A 78 5.17 -0.06 11.71
C ASP A 78 6.66 0.29 11.84
N ALA A 79 7.55 -0.61 11.40
CA ALA A 79 8.98 -0.37 11.39
C ALA A 79 9.39 0.74 10.42
N PHE A 80 8.80 0.80 9.22
CA PHE A 80 9.05 1.88 8.26
C PHE A 80 8.54 3.24 8.79
N ILE A 81 7.29 3.27 9.24
CA ILE A 81 6.64 4.49 9.77
C ILE A 81 7.40 5.03 10.99
N SER A 82 7.91 4.14 11.84
CA SER A 82 8.70 4.49 13.03
C SER A 82 10.15 4.87 12.72
N GLY A 83 10.62 4.70 11.49
CA GLY A 83 12.01 4.95 11.10
C GLY A 83 13.01 3.90 11.59
N ASP A 84 12.55 2.70 11.94
CA ASP A 84 13.44 1.60 12.36
C ASP A 84 14.31 1.09 11.21
N PHE A 85 13.86 1.33 9.98
CA PHE A 85 14.66 1.19 8.76
C PHE A 85 14.28 2.25 7.74
N SER A 86 15.16 2.48 6.77
CA SER A 86 14.94 3.33 5.59
C SER A 86 15.43 2.60 4.34
N LEU A 87 15.23 3.19 3.17
CA LEU A 87 15.76 2.67 1.92
C LEU A 87 16.98 3.48 1.49
N ALA A 88 17.88 2.89 0.71
CA ALA A 88 19.03 3.63 0.18
C ALA A 88 18.67 4.53 -1.01
N ASN A 89 17.60 4.16 -1.73
CA ASN A 89 16.99 4.96 -2.79
C ASN A 89 15.61 5.37 -2.27
N ASP A 90 15.41 6.66 -2.02
CA ASP A 90 14.20 7.19 -1.42
C ASP A 90 13.04 7.23 -2.42
N ASP A 91 13.31 7.37 -3.72
CA ASP A 91 12.28 7.53 -4.76
C ASP A 91 11.62 6.20 -5.14
N GLU A 92 12.39 5.13 -5.23
CA GLU A 92 11.91 3.83 -5.75
C GLU A 92 12.19 2.66 -4.80
N GLY A 93 12.95 2.86 -3.73
CA GLY A 93 13.43 1.74 -2.90
C GLY A 93 12.30 0.95 -2.26
N LEU A 94 11.25 1.63 -1.79
CA LEU A 94 10.11 1.00 -1.13
C LEU A 94 9.18 0.34 -2.16
N LEU A 95 8.91 1.01 -3.29
CA LEU A 95 8.23 0.41 -4.43
C LEU A 95 8.93 -0.87 -4.92
N ASN A 96 10.25 -0.82 -5.09
CA ASN A 96 11.05 -1.98 -5.49
C ASN A 96 10.97 -3.11 -4.46
N LEU A 97 10.99 -2.79 -3.16
CA LEU A 97 10.80 -3.78 -2.10
C LEU A 97 9.46 -4.50 -2.25
N PHE A 98 8.35 -3.77 -2.42
CA PHE A 98 7.03 -4.39 -2.59
C PHE A 98 6.93 -5.21 -3.87
N MET A 99 7.45 -4.70 -4.99
CA MET A 99 7.46 -5.43 -6.26
C MET A 99 8.24 -6.75 -6.16
N ILE A 100 9.38 -6.76 -5.46
CA ILE A 100 10.14 -7.97 -5.18
C ILE A 100 9.33 -8.95 -4.31
N LEU A 101 8.72 -8.47 -3.22
CA LEU A 101 7.92 -9.32 -2.32
C LEU A 101 6.72 -9.95 -3.06
N ILE A 102 6.00 -9.17 -3.87
CA ILE A 102 4.87 -9.66 -4.68
C ILE A 102 5.33 -10.69 -5.71
N ALA A 103 6.42 -10.43 -6.43
CA ALA A 103 6.95 -11.36 -7.43
C ALA A 103 7.30 -12.72 -6.81
N ASN A 104 7.87 -12.73 -5.59
CA ASN A 104 8.19 -13.94 -4.85
C ASN A 104 6.95 -14.67 -4.33
N ARG A 105 5.94 -13.94 -3.81
CA ARG A 105 4.64 -14.52 -3.44
C ARG A 105 4.02 -15.28 -4.61
N ASP A 106 3.99 -14.65 -5.78
CA ASP A 106 3.32 -15.23 -6.96
C ASP A 106 4.10 -16.42 -7.53
N LEU A 107 5.44 -16.41 -7.47
CA LEU A 107 6.28 -17.57 -7.82
C LEU A 107 6.04 -18.74 -6.88
N ASN A 108 6.04 -18.48 -5.57
CA ASN A 108 5.81 -19.51 -4.56
C ASN A 108 4.39 -20.09 -4.66
N SER A 109 3.40 -19.27 -5.01
CA SER A 109 2.04 -19.75 -5.29
C SER A 109 2.00 -20.64 -6.53
N SER A 110 2.73 -20.31 -7.60
CA SER A 110 2.74 -21.06 -8.87
C SER A 110 3.46 -22.41 -8.77
N ASN A 111 4.51 -22.50 -7.95
CA ASN A 111 5.24 -23.75 -7.70
C ASN A 111 4.49 -24.73 -6.77
N SER A 112 3.39 -24.28 -6.14
CA SER A 112 2.62 -25.09 -5.21
C SER A 112 1.48 -25.87 -5.89
N LYS A 113 1.81 -27.03 -6.49
CA LYS A 113 0.92 -28.22 -6.39
C LYS A 113 0.92 -28.81 -4.96
N LEU A 114 1.67 -28.20 -4.04
CA LEU A 114 1.79 -28.58 -2.64
C LEU A 114 0.76 -27.84 -1.77
N SER A 115 -0.46 -28.37 -1.77
CA SER A 115 -1.52 -28.15 -0.79
C SER A 115 -2.02 -26.72 -0.57
N LYS A 116 -3.33 -26.56 -0.82
CA LYS A 116 -4.23 -25.63 -0.13
C LYS A 116 -4.29 -25.92 1.39
N LYS A 117 -3.16 -25.97 2.10
CA LYS A 117 -3.12 -25.95 3.56
C LYS A 117 -3.07 -24.50 4.01
N ARG A 118 -4.27 -23.93 4.14
CA ARG A 118 -4.60 -22.95 5.18
C ARG A 118 -3.97 -23.44 6.50
N GLY A 119 -2.83 -22.89 6.91
CA GLY A 119 -2.34 -22.93 8.31
C GLY A 119 -1.33 -24.01 8.74
N TRP A 120 -0.13 -24.11 8.13
CA TRP A 120 0.98 -24.90 8.71
C TRP A 120 2.14 -24.04 9.28
N TRP A 121 2.22 -22.73 8.99
CA TRP A 121 3.27 -21.82 9.47
C TRP A 121 2.92 -21.04 10.76
N ARG A 122 2.08 -21.61 11.63
CA ARG A 122 1.99 -21.13 13.02
C ARG A 122 2.92 -21.98 13.90
N PRO A 123 4.18 -21.61 14.14
CA PRO A 123 4.78 -21.92 15.43
C PRO A 123 3.87 -21.28 16.48
N LEU A 124 3.24 -22.13 17.29
CA LEU A 124 2.45 -21.76 18.45
C LEU A 124 3.41 -21.24 19.54
N PHE A 125 4.07 -20.11 19.32
CA PHE A 125 4.89 -19.44 20.32
C PHE A 125 4.40 -18.00 20.49
N PHE A 126 3.41 -17.83 21.37
CA PHE A 126 3.07 -16.61 22.13
C PHE A 126 2.72 -15.29 21.41
N THR A 127 3.07 -15.07 20.14
CA THR A 127 2.96 -13.74 19.50
C THR A 127 1.61 -13.50 18.83
N ALA A 128 0.98 -14.54 18.26
CA ALA A 128 -0.38 -14.42 17.71
C ALA A 128 -1.40 -14.07 18.82
N GLY A 129 -1.18 -14.51 20.06
CA GLY A 129 -2.02 -14.16 21.21
C GLY A 129 -1.88 -12.69 21.62
N ILE A 130 -0.64 -12.17 21.70
CA ILE A 130 -0.38 -10.79 22.11
C ILE A 130 -0.76 -9.79 21.00
N THR A 131 -0.42 -10.07 19.75
CA THR A 131 -0.77 -9.23 18.60
C THR A 131 -2.29 -9.24 18.40
N SER A 132 -2.92 -10.42 18.34
CA SER A 132 -4.37 -10.51 18.20
C SER A 132 -5.09 -9.91 19.40
N ALA A 133 -4.61 -10.08 20.65
CA ALA A 133 -5.20 -9.40 21.81
C ALA A 133 -5.01 -7.88 21.74
N LYS A 134 -3.82 -7.35 21.42
CA LYS A 134 -3.58 -5.90 21.32
C LYS A 134 -4.47 -5.26 20.25
N TYR A 135 -4.59 -5.88 19.08
CA TYR A 135 -5.48 -5.39 18.01
C TYR A 135 -6.96 -5.64 18.33
N PHE A 136 -7.33 -6.81 18.87
CA PHE A 136 -8.70 -7.13 19.31
C PHE A 136 -9.17 -6.19 20.41
N PHE A 137 -8.40 -5.95 21.48
CA PHE A 137 -8.72 -4.95 22.50
C PHE A 137 -8.84 -3.56 21.87
N LYS A 138 -7.91 -3.15 21.00
CA LYS A 138 -7.99 -1.87 20.26
C LYS A 138 -9.22 -1.76 19.35
N HIS A 139 -9.70 -2.87 18.78
CA HIS A 139 -10.89 -2.93 17.92
C HIS A 139 -12.20 -3.05 18.72
N VAL A 140 -12.22 -3.82 19.81
CA VAL A 140 -13.39 -3.99 20.70
C VAL A 140 -13.62 -2.74 21.55
N LEU A 141 -12.57 -1.99 21.89
CA LEU A 141 -12.66 -0.65 22.49
C LEU A 141 -13.08 0.44 21.49
N ARG A 142 -13.20 0.12 20.19
CA ARG A 142 -13.75 1.01 19.16
C ARG A 142 -15.22 0.65 18.90
N GLN A 143 -16.10 0.97 19.85
CA GLN A 143 -17.53 0.96 19.55
C GLN A 143 -17.85 2.05 18.51
N ASN A 144 -18.62 1.73 17.47
CA ASN A 144 -19.13 2.69 16.48
C ASN A 144 -20.32 3.47 17.03
N THR A 145 -20.16 4.17 18.14
CA THR A 145 -21.14 5.18 18.56
C THR A 145 -21.04 6.38 17.62
N LEU A 146 -22.13 7.14 17.42
CA LEU A 146 -22.11 8.35 16.58
C LEU A 146 -20.96 9.31 16.94
N THR A 147 -20.67 9.46 18.24
CA THR A 147 -19.59 10.30 18.76
C THR A 147 -18.21 9.73 18.44
N GLN A 148 -18.01 8.41 18.58
CA GLN A 148 -16.75 7.77 18.25
C GLN A 148 -16.54 7.67 16.73
N ALA A 149 -17.60 7.44 15.95
CA ALA A 149 -17.57 7.49 14.50
C ALA A 149 -17.14 8.88 14.03
N ARG A 150 -17.72 9.96 14.58
CA ARG A 150 -17.28 11.34 14.32
C ARG A 150 -15.81 11.57 14.68
N ARG A 151 -15.35 11.05 15.83
CA ARG A 151 -13.94 11.15 16.27
C ARG A 151 -12.97 10.26 15.48
N ASN A 152 -13.45 9.14 14.95
CA ASN A 152 -12.68 8.25 14.09
C ASN A 152 -12.59 8.85 12.69
N ILE A 153 -13.69 9.43 12.18
CA ILE A 153 -13.74 10.17 10.93
C ILE A 153 -12.79 11.36 11.01
N SER A 154 -12.83 12.16 12.07
CA SER A 154 -11.91 13.30 12.22
C SER A 154 -10.42 12.87 12.22
N ARG A 155 -10.07 11.75 12.87
CA ARG A 155 -8.69 11.21 12.86
C ARG A 155 -8.24 10.58 11.54
N HIS A 156 -9.15 10.25 10.63
CA HIS A 156 -8.85 9.59 9.35
C HIS A 156 -9.20 10.45 8.13
N TYR A 157 -9.94 11.54 8.30
CA TYR A 157 -10.49 12.37 7.23
C TYR A 157 -10.41 13.88 7.52
N ASP A 158 -9.88 14.36 8.67
CA ASP A 158 -9.39 15.75 8.78
C ASP A 158 -8.01 15.91 8.12
N LEU A 159 -7.77 15.17 7.04
CA LEU A 159 -6.72 15.47 6.09
C LEU A 159 -7.23 16.66 5.30
N SER A 160 -6.65 17.83 5.52
CA SER A 160 -7.08 19.05 4.85
C SER A 160 -6.95 18.89 3.33
N ASN A 161 -7.84 19.55 2.58
CA ASN A 161 -7.70 19.65 1.12
C ASN A 161 -6.30 20.11 0.71
N GLU A 162 -5.63 20.88 1.56
CA GLU A 162 -4.29 21.36 1.31
C GLU A 162 -3.25 20.25 1.26
N LEU A 163 -3.36 19.23 2.10
CA LEU A 163 -2.49 18.08 1.97
C LEU A 163 -2.70 17.40 0.63
N PHE A 164 -3.96 17.10 0.30
CA PHE A 164 -4.29 16.39 -0.93
C PHE A 164 -3.83 17.18 -2.15
N ALA A 165 -3.92 18.51 -2.12
CA ALA A 165 -3.43 19.38 -3.19
C ALA A 165 -1.91 19.33 -3.39
N LEU A 166 -1.12 18.83 -2.41
CA LEU A 166 0.33 18.67 -2.59
C LEU A 166 0.71 17.53 -3.54
N PHE A 167 -0.16 16.53 -3.71
CA PHE A 167 0.14 15.32 -4.49
C PHE A 167 -0.95 14.92 -5.49
N LEU A 168 -2.15 15.49 -5.39
CA LEU A 168 -3.18 15.39 -6.43
C LEU A 168 -2.99 16.51 -7.44
N ASP A 169 -3.59 16.33 -8.63
CA ASP A 169 -3.74 17.44 -9.57
C ASP A 169 -4.84 18.39 -9.10
N GLU A 170 -4.98 19.52 -9.80
CA GLU A 170 -5.99 20.55 -9.52
C GLU A 170 -7.41 19.99 -9.36
N THR A 171 -7.75 18.87 -10.02
CA THR A 171 -9.08 18.22 -9.89
C THR A 171 -9.37 17.61 -8.53
N MET A 172 -8.38 17.52 -7.64
CA MET A 172 -8.51 16.88 -6.33
C MET A 172 -9.01 15.43 -6.45
N THR A 173 -8.75 14.78 -7.58
CA THR A 173 -9.30 13.46 -7.88
C THR A 173 -8.48 12.39 -7.17
N TYR A 174 -8.92 12.00 -5.98
CA TYR A 174 -8.29 10.94 -5.21
C TYR A 174 -8.76 9.53 -5.63
N SER A 175 -8.50 9.18 -6.90
CA SER A 175 -8.75 7.86 -7.48
C SER A 175 -7.79 7.60 -8.64
N CYS A 176 -7.70 6.34 -9.09
CA CYS A 176 -6.82 5.94 -10.18
C CYS A 176 -7.11 6.72 -11.48
N ALA A 177 -6.07 7.21 -12.15
CA ALA A 177 -6.15 7.87 -13.45
C ALA A 177 -5.90 6.89 -14.62
N VAL A 178 -6.19 7.30 -15.86
CA VAL A 178 -5.91 6.48 -17.05
C VAL A 178 -4.84 7.13 -17.91
N PHE A 179 -3.59 6.66 -17.76
CA PHE A 179 -2.42 7.14 -18.49
C PHE A 179 -2.29 6.47 -19.86
N LYS A 180 -1.97 7.25 -20.90
CA LYS A 180 -1.61 6.72 -22.24
C LYS A 180 -0.12 6.45 -22.40
N LYS A 181 0.71 7.13 -21.60
CA LYS A 181 2.17 7.03 -21.57
C LYS A 181 2.64 7.34 -20.15
N GLU A 182 3.84 6.87 -19.79
CA GLU A 182 4.36 6.92 -18.42
C GLU A 182 4.50 8.35 -17.87
N ASN A 183 5.02 9.28 -18.68
CA ASN A 183 5.28 10.67 -18.26
C ASN A 183 4.15 11.64 -18.66
N GLU A 184 2.91 11.18 -18.62
CA GLU A 184 1.76 12.05 -18.91
C GLU A 184 1.33 12.83 -17.67
N GLU A 185 0.87 14.07 -17.87
CA GLU A 185 0.36 14.91 -16.79
C GLU A 185 -0.85 14.24 -16.09
N LEU A 186 -0.84 14.21 -14.76
CA LEU A 186 -1.87 13.56 -13.95
C LEU A 186 -3.27 14.10 -14.26
N LYS A 187 -3.41 15.43 -14.40
CA LYS A 187 -4.67 16.10 -14.77
C LYS A 187 -5.25 15.54 -16.07
N VAL A 188 -4.42 15.40 -17.10
CA VAL A 188 -4.81 14.85 -18.40
C VAL A 188 -5.26 13.40 -18.27
N ALA A 189 -4.55 12.59 -17.47
CA ALA A 189 -4.91 11.21 -17.20
C ALA A 189 -6.23 11.07 -16.40
N GLN A 190 -6.50 11.99 -15.47
CA GLN A 190 -7.74 12.04 -14.70
C GLN A 190 -8.94 12.47 -15.56
N GLN A 191 -8.78 13.51 -16.39
CA GLN A 191 -9.81 13.92 -17.36
C GLN A 191 -10.14 12.79 -18.33
N ARG A 192 -9.11 12.07 -18.81
CA ARG A 192 -9.33 10.91 -19.68
C ARG A 192 -10.15 9.81 -19.02
N LYS A 193 -9.88 9.51 -17.75
CA LYS A 193 -10.69 8.55 -16.99
C LYS A 193 -12.17 8.97 -17.01
N ILE A 194 -12.45 10.24 -16.77
CA ILE A 194 -13.82 10.78 -16.81
C ILE A 194 -14.43 10.63 -18.21
N SER A 195 -13.73 11.03 -19.27
CA SER A 195 -14.22 10.87 -20.66
C SER A 195 -14.52 9.40 -21.00
N LEU A 196 -13.65 8.47 -20.59
CA LEU A 196 -13.85 7.04 -20.80
C LEU A 196 -15.06 6.49 -20.01
N LEU A 197 -15.31 7.00 -18.80
CA LEU A 197 -16.49 6.64 -18.03
C LEU A 197 -17.78 7.15 -18.70
N ILE A 198 -17.78 8.39 -19.20
CA ILE A 198 -18.90 8.97 -19.95
C ILE A 198 -19.20 8.17 -21.23
N GLU A 199 -18.14 7.81 -21.97
CA GLU A 199 -18.24 7.00 -23.19
C GLU A 199 -18.79 5.60 -22.90
N LYS A 200 -18.20 4.89 -21.93
CA LYS A 200 -18.64 3.53 -21.53
C LYS A 200 -20.05 3.51 -20.96
N ALA A 201 -20.43 4.55 -20.22
CA ALA A 201 -21.79 4.70 -19.69
C ALA A 201 -22.78 5.22 -20.76
N ARG A 202 -22.30 5.61 -21.95
CA ARG A 202 -23.08 6.17 -23.06
C ARG A 202 -23.99 7.31 -22.60
N ILE A 203 -23.45 8.16 -21.73
CA ILE A 203 -24.16 9.31 -21.18
C ILE A 203 -24.49 10.27 -22.33
N LYS A 204 -25.75 10.75 -22.37
CA LYS A 204 -26.25 11.72 -23.35
C LYS A 204 -26.87 12.89 -22.61
N ASN A 205 -26.98 14.04 -23.28
CA ASN A 205 -27.46 15.31 -22.69
C ASN A 205 -28.87 15.28 -22.06
N LYS A 206 -29.65 14.20 -22.23
CA LYS A 206 -30.99 14.04 -21.65
C LYS A 206 -31.05 13.03 -20.49
N HIS A 207 -29.93 12.39 -20.16
CA HIS A 207 -29.88 11.44 -19.05
C HIS A 207 -29.72 12.19 -17.74
N GLU A 208 -30.51 11.81 -16.74
CA GLU A 208 -30.27 12.18 -15.35
C GLU A 208 -29.25 11.21 -14.75
N ILE A 209 -28.24 11.74 -14.06
CA ILE A 209 -27.08 10.98 -13.60
C ILE A 209 -26.99 11.08 -12.08
N LEU A 210 -26.77 9.95 -11.42
CA LEU A 210 -26.46 9.88 -10.00
C LEU A 210 -25.02 9.41 -9.84
N GLU A 211 -24.19 10.23 -9.17
CA GLU A 211 -22.83 9.85 -8.76
C GLU A 211 -22.81 9.56 -7.26
N ILE A 212 -22.61 8.29 -6.88
CA ILE A 212 -22.51 7.88 -5.49
C ILE A 212 -21.04 7.94 -5.06
N GLY A 213 -20.72 8.81 -4.10
CA GLY A 213 -19.33 9.05 -3.68
C GLY A 213 -18.57 9.98 -4.63
N CYS A 214 -19.17 11.12 -4.97
CA CYS A 214 -18.65 12.08 -5.95
C CYS A 214 -17.32 12.77 -5.56
N GLY A 215 -16.82 12.57 -4.34
CA GLY A 215 -15.57 13.19 -3.88
C GLY A 215 -15.65 14.72 -3.94
N TRP A 216 -14.66 15.35 -4.58
CA TRP A 216 -14.66 16.79 -4.88
C TRP A 216 -15.53 17.15 -6.08
N GLY A 217 -16.30 16.20 -6.61
CA GLY A 217 -17.17 16.42 -7.74
C GLY A 217 -16.41 16.47 -9.06
N GLY A 218 -15.30 15.75 -9.24
CA GLY A 218 -14.51 15.80 -10.49
C GLY A 218 -15.32 15.55 -11.77
N LEU A 219 -16.36 14.69 -11.71
CA LEU A 219 -17.32 14.48 -12.81
C LEU A 219 -18.29 15.68 -12.99
N ALA A 220 -18.58 16.41 -11.92
CA ALA A 220 -19.44 17.61 -11.90
C ALA A 220 -18.67 18.94 -12.10
N ILE A 221 -17.37 19.00 -11.78
CA ILE A 221 -16.45 20.17 -11.73
C ILE A 221 -15.71 20.42 -13.05
N GLU A 222 -15.88 19.59 -14.09
CA GLU A 222 -15.74 20.11 -15.47
C GLU A 222 -16.64 21.35 -15.75
N GLN A 223 -17.39 21.83 -14.73
CA GLN A 223 -18.13 23.08 -14.62
C GLN A 223 -17.55 24.20 -13.67
N GLY A 224 -16.37 24.11 -13.00
CA GLY A 224 -15.71 25.28 -12.33
C GLY A 224 -14.93 25.09 -10.98
N TYR A 225 -13.88 25.92 -10.69
CA TYR A 225 -12.84 25.78 -9.63
C TYR A 225 -12.62 26.98 -8.65
N VAL A 226 -11.87 26.78 -7.52
CA VAL A 226 -10.64 27.54 -7.03
C VAL A 226 -10.10 27.10 -5.62
N GLU A 227 -8.79 27.37 -5.35
CA GLU A 227 -7.71 26.87 -4.44
C GLU A 227 -7.50 27.42 -2.98
N ILE A 228 -6.43 26.94 -2.27
CA ILE A 228 -5.94 27.23 -0.87
C ILE A 228 -4.38 27.11 -0.73
N HIS A 229 -3.73 27.66 0.33
CA HIS A 229 -2.35 27.34 0.80
C HIS A 229 -2.06 27.38 2.34
N ALA A 230 -1.21 26.42 2.81
CA ALA A 230 -0.20 26.40 3.91
C ALA A 230 -0.52 25.71 5.28
N LEU A 231 -0.11 24.43 5.50
CA LEU A 231 -0.51 23.65 6.71
C LEU A 231 0.48 22.74 7.50
N GLY A 232 1.80 22.74 7.28
CA GLY A 232 2.78 22.31 8.32
C GLY A 232 2.73 20.87 8.91
N PHE A 233 2.65 19.82 8.08
CA PHE A 233 2.66 18.42 8.53
C PHE A 233 4.04 17.87 8.94
N ASP A 234 4.06 16.87 9.83
CA ASP A 234 5.29 16.22 10.34
C ASP A 234 5.79 15.06 9.46
N GLU A 235 7.06 14.66 9.63
CA GLU A 235 7.66 13.61 8.79
C GLU A 235 6.99 12.23 8.94
N LYS A 236 6.45 11.91 10.12
CA LYS A 236 5.79 10.61 10.34
C LYS A 236 4.53 10.51 9.48
N PHE A 237 3.82 11.61 9.36
CA PHE A 237 2.67 11.73 8.51
C PHE A 237 3.04 11.60 7.03
N VAL A 238 4.10 12.25 6.57
CA VAL A 238 4.61 12.11 5.19
C VAL A 238 4.96 10.64 4.87
N ARG A 239 5.74 9.97 5.73
CA ARG A 239 6.09 8.55 5.55
C ARG A 239 4.90 7.60 5.51
N THR A 240 3.79 7.96 6.19
CA THR A 240 2.56 7.16 6.17
C THR A 240 1.92 7.18 4.78
N TRP A 241 1.91 8.34 4.14
CA TRP A 241 1.34 8.53 2.80
C TRP A 241 2.22 7.94 1.71
N GLU A 242 3.54 8.12 1.79
CA GLU A 242 4.50 7.45 0.89
C GLU A 242 4.30 5.92 0.90
N TYR A 243 4.21 5.31 2.10
CA TYR A 243 3.96 3.88 2.23
C TYR A 243 2.65 3.45 1.56
N TYR A 244 1.58 4.22 1.77
CA TYR A 244 0.28 3.93 1.18
C TYR A 244 0.32 4.00 -0.36
N PHE A 245 0.92 5.05 -0.91
CA PHE A 245 1.02 5.25 -2.35
C PHE A 245 1.87 4.20 -3.04
N ASP A 246 3.03 3.87 -2.49
CA ASP A 246 3.91 2.85 -3.06
C ASP A 246 3.29 1.45 -2.98
N TYR A 247 2.58 1.14 -1.90
CA TYR A 247 1.84 -0.11 -1.79
C TYR A 247 0.74 -0.20 -2.87
N CYS A 248 -0.04 0.86 -3.05
CA CYS A 248 -1.07 0.92 -4.10
C CYS A 248 -0.45 0.82 -5.50
N ALA A 249 0.62 1.57 -5.78
CA ALA A 249 1.34 1.54 -7.05
C ALA A 249 1.89 0.14 -7.35
N ALA A 250 2.52 -0.53 -6.38
CA ALA A 250 2.99 -1.90 -6.50
C ALA A 250 1.83 -2.88 -6.78
N GLY A 251 0.70 -2.70 -6.10
CA GLY A 251 -0.50 -3.53 -6.30
C GLY A 251 -1.09 -3.39 -7.70
N PHE A 252 -1.11 -2.19 -8.28
CA PHE A 252 -1.57 -1.97 -9.66
C PHE A 252 -0.54 -2.44 -10.70
N LYS A 253 0.76 -2.11 -10.54
CA LYS A 253 1.83 -2.54 -11.46
C LYS A 253 1.96 -4.06 -11.54
N SER A 254 1.71 -4.75 -10.42
CA SER A 254 1.74 -6.22 -10.35
C SER A 254 0.40 -6.90 -10.66
N LEU A 255 -0.64 -6.14 -11.02
CA LEU A 255 -1.99 -6.66 -11.27
C LEU A 255 -2.58 -7.46 -10.08
N THR A 256 -2.14 -7.18 -8.86
CA THR A 256 -2.64 -7.80 -7.61
C THR A 256 -3.88 -7.09 -7.09
N LEU A 257 -4.03 -5.80 -7.39
CA LEU A 257 -5.24 -5.01 -7.11
C LEU A 257 -6.09 -4.93 -8.38
N GLY A 258 -7.41 -5.05 -8.24
CA GLY A 258 -8.36 -5.02 -9.34
C GLY A 258 -9.53 -4.09 -9.07
N ASN A 259 -10.01 -3.41 -10.11
CA ASN A 259 -11.25 -2.65 -10.09
C ASN A 259 -12.36 -3.48 -10.73
N TYR A 260 -13.50 -3.59 -10.06
CA TYR A 260 -14.66 -4.30 -10.57
C TYR A 260 -15.68 -3.30 -11.13
N GLN A 261 -16.19 -3.56 -12.33
CA GLN A 261 -17.35 -2.87 -12.87
C GLN A 261 -18.57 -3.79 -12.70
N VAL A 262 -19.59 -3.31 -12.00
CA VAL A 262 -20.83 -4.07 -11.75
C VAL A 262 -22.00 -3.33 -12.39
N VAL A 263 -22.76 -4.04 -13.22
CA VAL A 263 -23.93 -3.49 -13.91
C VAL A 263 -25.20 -4.05 -13.27
N PHE A 264 -26.08 -3.17 -12.79
CA PHE A 264 -27.41 -3.53 -12.31
C PHE A 264 -28.46 -3.14 -13.34
N SER A 265 -29.41 -4.04 -13.60
CA SER A 265 -30.52 -3.81 -14.51
C SER A 265 -31.81 -4.31 -13.88
N ARG A 266 -32.95 -3.71 -14.26
CA ARG A 266 -34.26 -4.22 -13.83
C ARG A 266 -34.53 -5.60 -14.43
N PRO A 267 -35.31 -6.46 -13.76
CA PRO A 267 -35.73 -7.75 -14.32
C PRO A 267 -36.31 -7.58 -15.73
N GLY A 268 -35.84 -8.39 -16.69
CA GLY A 268 -36.29 -8.36 -18.08
C GLY A 268 -35.50 -7.44 -19.03
N ASN A 269 -34.68 -6.52 -18.52
CA ASN A 269 -33.84 -5.66 -19.37
C ASN A 269 -32.46 -6.29 -19.64
N VAL A 270 -32.47 -7.35 -20.47
CA VAL A 270 -31.30 -8.14 -20.89
C VAL A 270 -30.37 -7.40 -21.86
N ALA A 271 -30.85 -6.36 -22.53
CA ALA A 271 -30.04 -5.56 -23.45
C ALA A 271 -28.83 -4.91 -22.75
N THR A 272 -29.00 -4.48 -21.49
CA THR A 272 -27.93 -3.91 -20.65
C THR A 272 -26.84 -4.92 -20.28
N LEU A 273 -27.14 -6.22 -20.34
CA LEU A 273 -26.20 -7.30 -19.95
C LEU A 273 -25.48 -7.91 -21.16
N GLN A 274 -26.05 -7.83 -22.36
CA GLN A 274 -25.46 -8.40 -23.56
C GLN A 274 -24.37 -7.52 -24.18
N ASN A 275 -24.39 -6.21 -23.89
CA ASN A 275 -23.31 -5.31 -24.27
C ASN A 275 -22.99 -4.35 -23.13
N PRO A 276 -22.08 -4.72 -22.21
CA PRO A 276 -21.70 -3.89 -21.07
C PRO A 276 -20.83 -2.67 -21.45
N TYR A 277 -20.63 -2.41 -22.75
CA TYR A 277 -19.84 -1.32 -23.33
C TYR A 277 -20.69 -0.57 -24.37
#